data_AF-A0A7S4CL35-F1
#
_entry.id   AF-A0A7S4CL35-F1
#
_cell.length_a   1.000
_cell.length_b   1.000
_cell.length_c   1.000
_cell.angle_alpha   90.00
_cell.angle_beta   90.00
_cell.angle_gamma   90.00
#
_symmetry.space_group_name_H-M   'P 1'
#
loop_
_entity.id
_entity.type
_entity.pdbx_description
1 polymer ?
#
loop_
_entity_poly.entity_id
_entity_poly.type
_entity_poly.pdbx_seq_one_letter_code
_entity_poly.pdbx_strand_id
1 'polypeptide(L)'
;LGKMQRKDAPVLRLLAAKALEPRILDYFIPQGMTNTLYSFAVLDFKDQVLMDAIGQMAARKCFEFKPMEMSNLLWSYATLHVYNAPLVEAAVQYIQTPEVLR
;
A
#
# COMPACT_ATOMS: atom_id res chain seq x y z
N LEU A 1 6.73 2.53 13.62
CA LEU A 1 6.72 1.13 14.09
C LEU A 1 7.63 0.23 13.26
N GLY A 2 7.45 0.15 11.93
CA GLY A 2 8.25 -0.73 11.05
C GLY A 2 9.75 -0.52 11.11
N LYS A 3 10.23 0.73 10.92
CA LYS A 3 11.67 1.06 11.03
C LYS A 3 12.28 0.78 12.42
N MET A 4 11.44 0.77 13.46
CA MET A 4 11.86 0.47 14.83
C MET A 4 11.74 -1.03 15.16
N GLN A 5 11.29 -1.86 14.20
CA GLN A 5 11.00 -3.29 14.38
C GLN A 5 10.07 -3.59 15.58
N ARG A 6 9.20 -2.63 15.91
CA ARG A 6 8.25 -2.75 17.02
C ARG A 6 6.93 -3.31 16.50
N LYS A 7 6.74 -4.62 16.63
CA LYS A 7 5.50 -5.32 16.30
C LYS A 7 4.57 -5.31 17.52
N ASP A 8 3.73 -4.28 17.61
CA ASP A 8 2.64 -4.20 18.59
C ASP A 8 1.31 -4.41 17.85
N ALA A 9 0.80 -5.65 17.87
CA ALA A 9 -0.37 -6.02 17.08
C ALA A 9 -1.65 -5.22 17.45
N PRO A 10 -1.97 -4.97 18.73
CA PRO A 10 -3.05 -4.05 19.09
C PRO A 10 -2.91 -2.65 18.48
N VAL A 11 -1.73 -2.04 18.57
CA VAL A 11 -1.50 -0.71 17.99
C VAL A 11 -1.61 -0.75 16.46
N LEU A 12 -1.07 -1.78 15.81
CA LEU A 12 -1.15 -1.94 14.36
C LEU A 12 -2.60 -2.11 13.86
N ARG A 13 -3.43 -2.88 14.57
CA ARG A 13 -4.87 -2.99 14.28
C ARG A 13 -5.58 -1.65 14.43
N LEU A 14 -5.25 -0.89 15.47
CA LEU A 14 -5.83 0.44 15.67
C LEU A 14 -5.43 1.39 14.53
N LEU A 15 -4.16 1.37 14.11
CA LEU A 15 -3.68 2.17 12.98
C LEU A 15 -4.37 1.77 11.67
N ALA A 16 -4.59 0.46 11.44
CA ALA A 16 -5.33 -0.01 10.27
C ALA A 16 -6.78 0.49 10.29
N ALA A 17 -7.46 0.38 11.42
CA ALA A 17 -8.83 0.91 11.59
C ALA A 17 -8.88 2.42 11.37
N LYS A 18 -7.90 3.19 11.88
CA LYS A 18 -7.80 4.63 11.67
C LYS A 18 -7.55 5.01 10.21
N ALA A 19 -6.72 4.26 9.50
CA ALA A 19 -6.46 4.48 8.09
C ALA A 19 -7.69 4.20 7.19
N LEU A 20 -8.64 3.40 7.67
CA LEU A 20 -9.91 3.11 7.00
C LEU A 20 -11.01 4.15 7.28
N GLU A 21 -10.80 5.10 8.20
CA GLU A 21 -11.77 6.17 8.42
C GLU A 21 -11.92 7.01 7.14
N PRO A 22 -13.15 7.31 6.66
CA PRO A 22 -13.35 7.98 5.37
C PRO A 22 -12.54 9.28 5.22
N ARG A 23 -12.48 10.07 6.30
CA ARG A 23 -11.74 11.33 6.37
C ARG A 23 -10.22 11.18 6.22
N ILE A 24 -9.67 9.99 6.48
CA ILE A 24 -8.26 9.69 6.28
C ILE A 24 -8.06 9.05 4.91
N LEU A 25 -8.95 8.12 4.56
CA LEU A 25 -8.92 7.36 3.32
C LEU A 25 -8.96 8.27 2.09
N ASP A 26 -9.80 9.32 2.11
CA ASP A 26 -9.92 10.30 1.02
C ASP A 26 -8.59 11.04 0.74
N TYR A 27 -7.81 11.30 1.79
CA TYR A 27 -6.52 12.00 1.71
C TYR A 27 -5.32 11.07 1.67
N PHE A 28 -5.55 9.76 1.55
CA PHE A 28 -4.45 8.82 1.53
C PHE A 28 -3.71 8.96 0.19
N ILE A 29 -2.56 9.64 0.23
CA ILE A 29 -1.69 9.87 -0.93
C ILE A 29 -0.80 8.65 -1.21
N PRO A 30 -0.27 8.46 -2.43
CA PRO A 30 0.59 7.32 -2.81
C PRO A 30 1.70 7.00 -1.80
N GLN A 31 2.44 8.02 -1.36
CA GLN A 31 3.49 7.88 -0.36
C GLN A 31 2.96 7.34 0.98
N GLY A 32 1.79 7.82 1.42
CA GLY A 32 1.16 7.39 2.67
C GLY A 32 0.75 5.93 2.62
N MET A 33 0.09 5.52 1.53
CA MET A 33 -0.33 4.13 1.30
C MET A 33 0.89 3.20 1.32
N THR A 34 1.92 3.57 0.57
CA THR A 34 3.17 2.82 0.46
C THR A 34 3.88 2.69 1.80
N ASN A 35 4.07 3.78 2.53
CA ASN A 35 4.76 3.77 3.83
C ASN A 35 4.01 2.91 4.86
N THR A 36 2.68 2.93 4.82
CA THR A 36 1.84 2.16 5.73
C THR A 36 2.00 0.67 5.45
N LEU A 37 1.78 0.24 4.20
CA LEU A 37 1.90 -1.18 3.85
C LEU A 37 3.34 -1.69 3.91
N TYR A 38 4.34 -0.87 3.61
CA TYR A 38 5.74 -1.22 3.82
C TYR A 38 6.03 -1.47 5.30
N SER A 39 5.54 -0.61 6.20
CA SER A 39 5.69 -0.81 7.64
C SER A 39 4.98 -2.10 8.11
N PHE A 40 3.85 -2.45 7.51
CA PHE A 40 3.10 -3.66 7.84
C PHE A 40 3.82 -4.91 7.34
N ALA A 41 4.37 -4.87 6.12
CA ALA A 41 5.18 -5.93 5.54
C ALA A 41 6.46 -6.19 6.34
N VAL A 42 7.21 -5.14 6.71
CA VAL A 42 8.42 -5.27 7.55
C VAL A 42 8.13 -5.89 8.92
N LEU A 43 6.92 -5.67 9.46
CA LEU A 43 6.49 -6.24 10.74
C LEU A 43 5.78 -7.59 10.58
N ASP A 44 5.67 -8.13 9.36
CA ASP A 44 4.89 -9.34 9.05
C ASP A 44 3.47 -9.26 9.67
N PHE A 45 2.81 -8.12 9.44
CA PHE A 45 1.48 -7.85 9.96
C PHE A 45 0.52 -7.64 8.79
N LYS A 46 -0.41 -8.59 8.62
CA LYS A 46 -1.41 -8.57 7.57
C LYS A 46 -2.76 -8.08 8.12
N ASP A 47 -3.27 -7.00 7.53
CA ASP A 47 -4.64 -6.53 7.72
C ASP A 47 -5.34 -6.55 6.37
N GLN A 48 -6.17 -7.58 6.15
CA GLN A 48 -6.78 -7.81 4.82
C GLN A 48 -7.70 -6.66 4.42
N VAL A 49 -8.45 -6.08 5.36
CA VAL A 49 -9.42 -5.01 5.07
C VAL A 49 -8.69 -3.74 4.63
N LEU A 50 -7.64 -3.35 5.34
CA LEU A 50 -6.81 -2.21 4.95
C LEU A 50 -6.14 -2.44 3.59
N MET A 51 -5.60 -3.64 3.37
CA MET A 51 -4.96 -3.98 2.10
C MET A 51 -5.97 -3.91 0.94
N ASP A 52 -7.17 -4.49 1.08
CA ASP A 52 -8.17 -4.42 0.01
C ASP A 52 -8.57 -2.97 -0.32
N ALA A 53 -8.75 -2.13 0.70
CA ALA A 53 -9.06 -0.71 0.53
C ALA A 53 -7.92 0.05 -0.17
N ILE A 54 -6.67 -0.14 0.28
CA ILE A 54 -5.50 0.49 -0.33
C ILE A 54 -5.31 0.00 -1.78
N GLY A 55 -5.51 -1.29 -2.06
CA GLY A 55 -5.36 -1.85 -3.41
C GLY A 55 -6.32 -1.20 -4.41
N GLN A 56 -7.59 -1.02 -4.01
CA GLN A 56 -8.59 -0.33 -4.84
C GLN A 56 -8.23 1.14 -5.07
N MET A 57 -7.77 1.86 -4.04
CA MET A 57 -7.36 3.25 -4.19
C MET A 57 -6.11 3.40 -5.05
N ALA A 58 -5.11 2.55 -4.82
CA ALA A 58 -3.88 2.54 -5.59
C ALA A 58 -4.15 2.28 -7.08
N ALA A 59 -5.10 1.39 -7.38
CA ALA A 59 -5.54 1.18 -8.76
C ALA A 59 -6.13 2.44 -9.40
N ARG A 60 -7.00 3.17 -8.68
CA ARG A 60 -7.60 4.43 -9.15
C ARG A 60 -6.58 5.56 -9.30
N LYS A 61 -5.58 5.62 -8.42
CA LYS A 61 -4.55 6.67 -8.36
C LYS A 61 -3.22 6.24 -8.97
N CYS A 62 -3.18 5.17 -9.77
CA CYS A 62 -1.92 4.52 -10.15
C CYS A 62 -0.91 5.46 -10.82
N PHE A 63 -1.36 6.40 -11.65
CA PHE A 63 -0.51 7.39 -12.31
C PHE A 63 -0.02 8.53 -11.41
N GLU A 64 -0.52 8.64 -10.17
CA GLU A 64 0.00 9.58 -9.16
C GLU A 64 1.24 9.01 -8.43
N PHE A 65 1.49 7.71 -8.53
CA PHE A 65 2.62 7.06 -7.86
C PHE A 65 3.93 7.42 -8.55
N LYS A 66 4.96 7.67 -7.74
CA LYS A 66 6.35 7.61 -8.22
C LYS A 66 6.77 6.15 -8.42
N PRO A 67 7.77 5.87 -9.29
CA PRO A 67 8.18 4.49 -9.57
C PRO A 67 8.58 3.70 -8.31
N MET A 68 9.30 4.35 -7.40
CA MET A 68 9.71 3.76 -6.12
C MET A 68 8.51 3.48 -5.19
N GLU A 69 7.47 4.32 -5.23
CA GLU A 69 6.28 4.15 -4.40
C GLU A 69 5.47 2.94 -4.89
N MET A 70 5.23 2.84 -6.21
CA MET A 70 4.55 1.69 -6.81
C MET A 70 5.32 0.39 -6.54
N SER A 71 6.65 0.41 -6.70
CA SER A 71 7.50 -0.76 -6.46
C SER A 71 7.44 -1.23 -5.00
N ASN A 72 7.53 -0.30 -4.04
CA ASN A 72 7.45 -0.62 -2.62
C ASN A 72 6.05 -1.10 -2.22
N LEU A 73 5.00 -0.55 -2.83
CA LEU A 73 3.64 -1.00 -2.62
C LEU A 73 3.49 -2.46 -3.07
N LEU A 74 3.86 -2.78 -4.31
CA LEU A 74 3.83 -4.15 -4.85
C LEU A 74 4.68 -5.12 -4.02
N TRP A 75 5.89 -4.71 -3.62
CA TRP A 75 6.74 -5.51 -2.73
C TRP A 75 6.06 -5.83 -1.39
N SER A 76 5.33 -4.86 -0.82
CA SER A 76 4.62 -5.06 0.44
C SER A 76 3.49 -6.10 0.31
N TYR A 77 2.73 -6.08 -0.79
CA TYR A 77 1.72 -7.10 -1.08
C TYR A 77 2.33 -8.48 -1.29
N ALA A 78 3.41 -8.55 -2.06
CA ALA A 78 4.13 -9.80 -2.31
C ALA A 78 4.71 -10.40 -1.02
N THR A 79 5.31 -9.57 -0.17
CA THR A 79 5.91 -9.97 1.12
C THR A 79 4.86 -10.50 2.10
N LEU A 80 3.67 -9.91 2.11
CA LEU A 80 2.54 -10.37 2.95
C LEU A 80 1.72 -11.50 2.30
N HIS A 81 2.16 -12.00 1.14
CA HIS A 81 1.48 -13.05 0.37
C HIS A 81 0.01 -12.71 0.05
N VAL A 82 -0.25 -11.45 -0.31
CA VAL A 82 -1.59 -10.99 -0.70
C VAL A 82 -1.61 -10.68 -2.18
N TYR A 83 -2.47 -11.40 -2.91
CA TYR A 83 -2.77 -11.08 -4.29
C TYR A 83 -3.92 -10.07 -4.34
N ASN A 84 -3.71 -8.94 -5.02
CA ASN A 84 -4.73 -7.93 -5.26
C ASN A 84 -4.79 -7.64 -6.77
N ALA A 85 -5.78 -8.23 -7.45
CA ALA A 85 -5.90 -8.12 -8.90
C ALA A 85 -5.99 -6.66 -9.40
N PRO A 86 -6.80 -5.77 -8.78
CA PRO A 86 -6.87 -4.37 -9.21
C PRO A 86 -5.52 -3.65 -9.17
N LEU A 87 -4.74 -3.87 -8.10
CA LEU A 87 -3.40 -3.29 -7.98
C LEU A 87 -2.43 -3.84 -9.04
N VAL A 88 -2.46 -5.16 -9.29
CA VAL A 88 -1.58 -5.79 -10.29
C VAL A 88 -1.90 -5.29 -11.70
N GLU A 89 -3.18 -5.21 -12.05
CA GLU A 89 -3.62 -4.66 -13.35
C GLU A 89 -3.20 -3.20 -13.50
N ALA A 90 -3.39 -2.39 -12.46
CA ALA A 90 -2.97 -1.00 -12.47
C ALA A 90 -1.45 -0.82 -12.57
N ALA A 91 -0.66 -1.71 -11.94
CA ALA A 91 0.79 -1.71 -12.07
C ALA A 91 1.24 -2.04 -13.50
N VAL A 92 0.57 -2.98 -14.17
CA VAL A 92 0.84 -3.28 -15.59
C VAL A 92 0.59 -2.06 -16.46
N GLN A 93 -0.53 -1.36 -16.24
CA GLN A 93 -0.85 -0.12 -16.96
C GLN A 93 0.18 0.98 -16.68
N TYR A 94 0.58 1.13 -15.41
CA TYR A 94 1.57 2.11 -14.97
C TYR A 94 2.93 1.92 -15.67
N ILE A 95 3.44 0.69 -15.78
CA ILE A 95 4.74 0.41 -16.40
C ILE A 95 4.75 0.69 -17.90
N GLN A 96 3.59 0.67 -18.55
CA GLN A 96 3.46 0.97 -19.97
C GLN A 96 3.52 2.48 -20.29
N THR A 97 3.55 3.37 -19.28
CA THR A 97 3.60 4.81 -19.56
C THR A 97 5.00 5.28 -19.97
N PRO A 98 5.11 6.26 -20.89
CA PRO A 98 6.39 6.73 -21.39
C PRO A 98 7.31 7.36 -20.33
N GLU A 99 6.76 7.85 -19.20
CA GLU A 99 7.58 8.43 -18.13
C GLU A 99 8.35 7.38 -17.32
N VAL A 100 7.88 6.13 -17.29
CA VAL A 100 8.49 5.05 -16.48
C VAL A 100 9.56 4.29 -17.27
N LEU A 101 9.51 4.33 -18.60
CA LEU A 101 10.41 3.61 -19.51
C LEU A 101 11.68 4.38 -19.91
N ARG A 102 11.95 5.54 -19.29
CA ARG A 102 13.15 6.36 -19.50
C ARG A 102 14.10 6.27 -18.33
#